data_AF-A0A820E217-F1
#
_entry.id   AF-A0A820E217-F1
#
_cell.length_a   1.000
_cell.length_b   1.000
_cell.length_c   1.000
_cell.angle_alpha   90.00
_cell.angle_beta   90.00
_cell.angle_gamma   90.00
#
_symmetry.space_group_name_H-M   'P 1'
#
loop_
_entity.id
_entity.type
_entity.pdbx_description
1 polymer ?
#
loop_
_entity_poly.entity_id
_entity_poly.type
_entity_poly.pdbx_seq_one_letter_code
_entity_poly.pdbx_strand_id
1 'polypeptide(L)'
;GIEGISSLKIHGTEGVINMPTLFWCPTKMTLPNDHIVEHHLPQTIKPTNYTNSAGLRYEAIACRDEIMNGKTEHPFMTLEHSLQIARIIEEARKQMLTPKQ
;
A
#
# COMPACT_ATOMS: atom_id res chain seq x y z
N GLY A 1 -1.31 21.00 -9.77
CA GLY A 1 -0.51 19.84 -10.19
C GLY A 1 -0.42 18.88 -9.03
N ILE A 2 -0.42 17.57 -9.27
CA ILE A 2 -0.56 16.49 -8.28
C ILE A 2 0.76 16.24 -7.50
N GLU A 3 1.60 17.27 -7.38
CA GLU A 3 2.85 17.21 -6.63
C GLU A 3 2.55 17.52 -5.15
N GLY A 4 2.91 16.61 -4.25
CA GLY A 4 2.89 16.87 -2.80
C GLY A 4 1.79 16.22 -1.96
N ILE A 5 1.00 15.28 -2.47
CA ILE A 5 -0.06 14.64 -1.64
C ILE A 5 0.44 13.48 -0.78
N SER A 6 1.43 12.70 -1.22
CA SER A 6 2.17 11.74 -0.38
C SER A 6 3.34 11.11 -1.16
N SER A 7 4.42 10.72 -0.48
CA SER A 7 5.56 10.01 -1.07
C SER A 7 6.13 8.95 -0.11
N LEU A 8 6.87 7.99 -0.64
CA LEU A 8 7.54 6.92 0.13
C LEU A 8 8.95 6.68 -0.40
N LYS A 9 9.91 6.54 0.52
CA LYS A 9 11.30 6.15 0.22
C LYS A 9 11.76 5.07 1.19
N ILE A 10 12.41 4.04 0.67
CA ILE A 10 13.05 2.98 1.46
C ILE A 10 14.54 3.03 1.13
N HIS A 11 15.36 3.29 2.14
CA HIS A 11 16.82 3.39 2.00
C HIS A 11 17.49 2.10 2.47
N GLY A 12 18.41 1.58 1.65
CA GLY A 12 19.30 0.49 1.99
C GLY A 12 20.74 0.81 1.59
N THR A 13 21.67 -0.09 1.90
CA THR A 13 23.10 0.07 1.52
C THR A 13 23.29 0.08 0.01
N GLU A 14 22.43 -0.65 -0.72
CA GLU A 14 22.50 -0.83 -2.16
C GLU A 14 21.64 0.18 -2.95
N GLY A 15 21.13 1.22 -2.29
CA GLY A 15 20.37 2.29 -2.92
C GLY A 15 18.99 2.50 -2.32
N VAL A 16 18.10 3.12 -3.11
CA VAL A 16 16.81 3.63 -2.64
C VAL A 16 15.69 3.14 -3.54
N ILE A 17 14.61 2.64 -2.92
CA ILE A 17 13.32 2.45 -3.60
C ILE A 17 12.49 3.70 -3.35
N ASN A 18 11.94 4.30 -4.41
CA ASN A 18 11.26 5.59 -4.36
C ASN A 18 9.90 5.56 -5.07
N MET A 19 8.87 6.04 -4.38
CA MET A 19 7.53 6.32 -4.92
C MET A 19 7.23 7.80 -4.67
N PRO A 20 7.48 8.68 -5.65
CA PRO A 20 7.51 10.12 -5.42
C PRO A 20 6.11 10.74 -5.24
N THR A 21 5.04 10.09 -5.70
CA THR A 21 3.66 10.58 -5.59
C THR A 21 2.69 9.42 -5.36
N LEU A 22 1.56 9.69 -4.70
CA LEU A 22 0.43 8.76 -4.54
C LEU A 22 0.85 7.39 -3.97
N PHE A 23 1.71 7.36 -2.95
CA PHE A 23 2.30 6.08 -2.47
C PHE A 23 1.24 5.07 -1.98
N TRP A 24 0.05 5.53 -1.59
CA TRP A 24 -1.05 4.66 -1.12
C TRP A 24 -1.79 3.95 -2.27
N CYS A 25 -1.60 4.38 -3.52
CA CYS A 25 -2.13 3.72 -4.72
C CYS A 25 -1.17 3.88 -5.93
N PRO A 26 0.08 3.40 -5.81
CA PRO A 26 1.14 3.73 -6.75
C PRO A 26 0.98 2.95 -8.06
N THR A 27 1.26 3.61 -9.18
CA THR A 27 1.37 2.98 -10.51
C THR A 27 2.80 2.97 -11.03
N LYS A 28 3.72 3.63 -10.31
CA LYS A 28 5.12 3.79 -10.70
C LYS A 28 6.01 3.80 -9.46
N MET A 29 7.13 3.10 -9.55
CA MET A 29 8.21 3.18 -8.56
C MET A 29 9.57 3.17 -9.24
N THR A 30 10.55 3.79 -8.61
CA THR A 30 11.97 3.75 -9.02
C THR A 30 12.72 2.86 -8.05
N LEU A 31 13.38 1.84 -8.59
CA LEU A 31 14.28 0.92 -7.89
C LEU A 31 15.73 1.46 -7.94
N PRO A 32 16.68 0.86 -7.20
CA PRO A 32 18.09 1.18 -7.35
C PRO A 32 18.56 1.10 -8.82
N ASN A 33 19.58 1.90 -9.15
CA ASN A 33 20.11 2.07 -10.52
C ASN A 33 19.10 2.67 -11.51
N ASP A 34 18.20 3.53 -11.02
CA ASP A 34 17.19 4.25 -11.82
C ASP A 34 16.25 3.33 -12.62
N HIS A 35 16.11 2.06 -12.22
CA HIS A 35 15.20 1.13 -12.86
C HIS A 35 13.75 1.47 -12.48
N ILE A 36 12.93 1.79 -13.49
CA ILE A 36 11.53 2.17 -13.32
C ILE A 36 10.63 0.94 -13.51
N VAL A 37 9.76 0.69 -12.53
CA VAL A 37 8.66 -0.28 -12.64
C VAL A 37 7.35 0.48 -12.74
N GLU A 38 6.55 0.14 -13.75
CA GLU A 38 5.22 0.70 -13.96
C GLU A 38 4.16 -0.40 -14.02
N HIS A 39 3.04 -0.18 -13.35
CA HIS A 39 1.88 -1.05 -13.35
C HIS A 39 0.68 -0.29 -13.90
N HIS A 40 0.07 -0.85 -14.95
CA HIS A 40 -1.15 -0.29 -15.51
C HIS A 40 -2.32 -0.52 -14.55
N LEU A 41 -3.34 0.34 -14.60
CA LEU A 41 -4.57 0.12 -13.86
C LEU A 41 -5.57 -0.67 -14.71
N PRO A 42 -6.44 -1.48 -14.10
CA PRO A 42 -7.51 -2.16 -14.81
C PRO A 42 -8.50 -1.15 -15.39
N GLN A 43 -9.14 -1.49 -16.52
CA GLN A 43 -10.18 -0.64 -17.09
C GLN A 43 -11.44 -0.63 -16.20
N THR A 44 -12.07 0.55 -16.08
CA THR A 44 -13.35 0.71 -15.36
C THR A 44 -14.49 1.00 -16.32
N ILE A 45 -15.68 0.52 -16.00
CA ILE A 45 -16.91 0.75 -16.80
C ILE A 45 -17.53 2.12 -16.45
N LYS A 46 -17.23 2.62 -15.24
CA LYS A 46 -17.69 3.90 -14.70
C LYS A 46 -16.52 4.65 -14.06
N PRO A 47 -16.61 5.97 -13.90
CA PRO A 47 -15.64 6.73 -13.12
C PRO A 47 -15.55 6.21 -11.68
N THR A 48 -14.36 6.30 -11.09
CA THR A 48 -14.14 5.98 -9.68
C THR A 48 -14.21 7.23 -8.81
N ASN A 49 -14.66 7.07 -7.57
CA ASN A 49 -14.75 8.19 -6.62
C ASN A 49 -13.38 8.68 -6.14
N TYR A 50 -12.40 7.78 -6.06
CA TYR A 50 -11.05 8.09 -5.57
C TYR A 50 -9.98 7.77 -6.62
N THR A 51 -8.83 8.42 -6.48
CA THR A 51 -7.66 8.25 -7.35
C THR A 51 -7.23 6.79 -7.39
N ASN A 52 -7.04 6.28 -8.60
CA ASN A 52 -6.56 4.93 -8.88
C ASN A 52 -7.38 3.79 -8.25
N SER A 53 -8.65 4.00 -7.85
CA SER A 53 -9.47 2.92 -7.26
C SER A 53 -9.75 1.75 -8.19
N ALA A 54 -9.48 1.88 -9.49
CA ALA A 54 -9.44 0.75 -10.40
C ALA A 54 -8.50 -0.37 -9.91
N GLY A 55 -7.44 0.00 -9.18
CA GLY A 55 -6.47 -0.92 -8.56
C GLY A 55 -7.05 -1.79 -7.44
N LEU A 56 -8.20 -1.45 -6.86
CA LEU A 56 -8.89 -2.31 -5.87
C LEU A 56 -9.28 -3.67 -6.46
N ARG A 57 -9.29 -3.81 -7.80
CA ARG A 57 -9.45 -5.11 -8.45
C ARG A 57 -8.30 -6.08 -8.11
N TYR A 58 -7.09 -5.59 -7.87
CA TYR A 58 -5.94 -6.44 -7.54
C TYR A 58 -6.14 -7.19 -6.23
N GLU A 59 -6.54 -6.49 -5.18
CA GLU A 59 -6.87 -7.12 -3.89
C GLU A 59 -8.12 -8.00 -3.97
N ALA A 60 -9.14 -7.61 -4.75
CA ALA A 60 -10.33 -8.43 -4.95
C ALA A 60 -10.02 -9.77 -5.64
N ILE A 61 -9.13 -9.77 -6.64
CA ILE A 61 -8.66 -10.99 -7.30
C ILE A 61 -7.85 -11.85 -6.32
N ALA A 62 -6.90 -11.26 -5.60
CA ALA A 62 -6.10 -11.97 -4.61
C ALA A 62 -6.97 -12.67 -3.54
N CYS A 63 -7.97 -11.98 -3.00
CA CYS A 63 -8.93 -12.57 -2.06
C CYS A 63 -9.72 -13.72 -2.69
N ARG A 64 -10.23 -13.53 -3.91
CA ARG A 64 -10.97 -14.58 -4.63
C ARG A 64 -10.11 -15.83 -4.80
N ASP A 65 -8.87 -15.69 -5.23
CA ASP A 65 -8.00 -16.82 -5.53
C ASP A 65 -7.70 -17.63 -4.26
N GLU A 66 -7.47 -16.98 -3.12
CA GLU A 66 -7.26 -17.69 -1.84
C GLU A 66 -8.54 -18.39 -1.34
N ILE A 67 -9.71 -17.75 -1.48
CA ILE A 67 -11.00 -18.38 -1.14
C ILE A 67 -11.24 -19.63 -2.00
N MET A 68 -10.96 -19.55 -3.30
CA MET A 68 -11.11 -20.68 -4.22
C MET A 68 -10.13 -21.83 -3.88
N ASN A 69 -8.99 -21.52 -3.27
CA ASN A 69 -8.03 -22.49 -2.74
C ASN A 69 -8.34 -22.96 -1.31
N GLY A 70 -9.52 -22.63 -0.77
CA GLY A 70 -9.96 -23.05 0.56
C GLY A 70 -9.18 -22.41 1.71
N LYS A 71 -8.52 -21.27 1.47
CA LYS A 71 -7.79 -20.53 2.49
C LYS A 71 -8.72 -19.55 3.21
N THR A 72 -8.37 -19.25 4.45
CA THR A 72 -9.09 -18.29 5.31
C THR A 72 -8.38 -16.94 5.42
N GLU A 73 -7.16 -16.83 4.89
CA GLU A 73 -6.36 -15.61 4.89
C GLU A 73 -5.37 -15.59 3.71
N HIS A 74 -4.86 -14.42 3.37
CA HIS A 74 -3.87 -14.24 2.31
C HIS A 74 -2.44 -14.35 2.86
N PRO A 75 -1.51 -15.08 2.22
CA PRO A 75 -0.17 -15.35 2.78
C PRO A 75 0.68 -14.09 3.00
N PHE A 76 0.47 -13.02 2.22
CA PHE A 76 1.17 -11.74 2.39
C PHE A 76 0.47 -10.76 3.35
N MET A 77 -0.80 -10.99 3.67
CA MET A 77 -1.59 -10.16 4.59
C MET A 77 -2.36 -11.07 5.54
N THR A 78 -1.63 -11.68 6.46
CA THR A 78 -2.18 -12.59 7.46
C THR A 78 -2.98 -11.83 8.51
N LEU A 79 -3.79 -12.56 9.29
CA LEU A 79 -4.47 -11.99 10.45
C LEU A 79 -3.46 -11.43 11.47
N GLU A 80 -2.34 -12.12 11.68
CA GLU A 80 -1.30 -11.66 12.60
C GLU A 80 -0.66 -10.33 12.14
N HIS A 81 -0.36 -10.17 10.84
CA HIS A 81 0.12 -8.88 10.32
C HIS A 81 -0.91 -7.77 10.55
N SER A 82 -2.19 -8.06 10.32
CA SER A 82 -3.28 -7.09 10.54
C SER A 82 -3.37 -6.67 12.02
N LEU A 83 -3.25 -7.63 12.95
CA LEU A 83 -3.21 -7.35 14.39
C LEU A 83 -1.97 -6.56 14.80
N GLN A 84 -0.81 -6.86 14.22
CA GLN A 84 0.43 -6.10 14.49
C GLN A 84 0.29 -4.64 14.05
N ILE A 85 -0.23 -4.39 12.85
CA ILE A 85 -0.49 -3.02 12.36
C ILE A 85 -1.48 -2.31 13.31
N ALA A 86 -2.58 -2.97 13.67
CA ALA A 86 -3.58 -2.39 14.58
C ALA A 86 -2.99 -2.03 15.96
N ARG A 87 -2.14 -2.90 16.53
CA ARG A 87 -1.44 -2.64 17.80
C ARG A 87 -0.49 -1.45 17.68
N ILE A 88 0.31 -1.38 16.62
CA ILE A 88 1.25 -0.26 16.41
C ILE A 88 0.48 1.07 16.32
N ILE A 89 -0.60 1.11 15.55
CA ILE A 89 -1.43 2.33 15.39
C ILE A 89 -2.06 2.72 16.72
N GLU A 90 -2.58 1.76 17.48
CA GLU A 90 -3.19 2.01 18.79
C GLU A 90 -2.18 2.52 19.82
N GLU A 91 -0.99 1.92 19.89
CA GLU A 91 0.06 2.39 20.80
C GLU A 91 0.56 3.79 20.42
N ALA A 92 0.73 4.09 19.13
CA ALA A 92 1.05 5.43 18.68
C ALA A 92 -0.03 6.45 19.11
N ARG A 93 -1.31 6.09 18.94
CA ARG A 93 -2.45 6.94 19.35
C ARG A 93 -2.42 7.21 20.86
N LYS A 94 -2.20 6.19 21.69
CA LYS A 94 -2.11 6.34 23.15
C LYS A 94 -0.97 7.27 23.57
N GLN A 95 0.21 7.13 22.96
CA GLN A 95 1.37 7.98 23.25
C GLN A 95 1.12 9.45 22.91
N MET A 96 0.38 9.72 21.83
CA MET A 96 0.03 11.11 21.44
C MET A 96 -1.02 11.75 22.35
N LEU A 97 -1.91 10.96 22.95
CA LEU A 97 -2.99 11.44 23.82
C LEU A 97 -2.60 11.49 25.30
N THR A 98 -1.44 10.95 25.68
CA THR A 98 -0.93 11.04 27.05
C THR A 98 -0.26 12.40 27.26
N PRO A 99 -0.68 13.21 28.25
CA PRO A 99 -0.04 14.51 28.51
C PRO A 99 1.45 14.32 28.82
N LYS A 100 2.32 15.11 28.18
CA LYS A 100 3.73 15.18 28.56
C LYS A 100 3.84 15.90 29.90
N GLN A 101 4.47 15.25 30.88
CA GLN A 101 4.83 15.84 32.18
C GLN A 101 5.88 16.93 32.01
#